data_AF-X1QH15-F1
#
_entry.id   AF-X1QH15-F1
#
_cell.length_a   1.000
_cell.length_b   1.000
_cell.length_c   1.000
_cell.angle_alpha   90.00
_cell.angle_beta   90.00
_cell.angle_gamma   90.00
#
_symmetry.space_group_name_H-M   'P 1'
#
loop_
_entity.id
_entity.type
_entity.pdbx_description
1 polymer ?
#
loop_
_entity_poly.entity_id
_entity_poly.type
_entity_poly.pdbx_seq_one_letter_code
_entity_poly.pdbx_strand_id
1 'polypeptide(L)'
;GEIKNGEKINIVVPTGNFGDILAAYYAKEMGLPVNRLICASNENKVLTDFFNTGVYDKRRKLIMTISPSMDILVSSNLERLLWAISERETQKVKELINSLREKGYYRIGFEMKEKLKDFYGGFASPEESRHSIKEIFEKSKYLTDPHTAVAYAVYKKYIKETGDMTKTVIVATASPFKFTKSVMESIDGRYKKSDDFELIEKMSDLTQIPTPSGIRDIGKKPIRHKMVCEKEEMRTKITEILE
;
A
#
# COMPACT_ATOMS: atom_id res chain seq x y z
N GLY A 1 -18.23 -9.55 16.98
CA GLY A 1 -16.99 -9.68 16.19
C GLY A 1 -15.90 -10.28 17.06
N GLU A 2 -14.77 -10.64 16.46
CA GLU A 2 -13.63 -11.27 17.16
C GLU A 2 -12.94 -10.35 18.18
N ILE A 3 -12.92 -9.02 17.94
CA ILE A 3 -12.20 -8.03 18.77
C ILE A 3 -13.14 -7.47 19.85
N LYS A 4 -12.68 -7.46 21.11
CA LYS A 4 -13.41 -6.88 22.25
C LYS A 4 -13.06 -5.40 22.45
N ASN A 5 -13.96 -4.64 23.09
CA ASN A 5 -13.68 -3.25 23.44
C ASN A 5 -12.45 -3.15 24.36
N GLY A 6 -11.52 -2.23 24.06
CA GLY A 6 -10.26 -2.05 24.80
C GLY A 6 -9.18 -3.11 24.51
N GLU A 7 -9.48 -4.14 23.71
CA GLU A 7 -8.50 -5.15 23.33
C GLU A 7 -7.46 -4.56 22.38
N LYS A 8 -6.18 -4.81 22.64
CA LYS A 8 -5.12 -4.35 21.76
C LYS A 8 -5.14 -5.08 20.43
N ILE A 9 -4.91 -4.35 19.34
CA ILE A 9 -4.83 -4.91 17.98
C ILE A 9 -3.56 -4.50 17.25
N ASN A 10 -3.11 -5.35 16.34
CA ASN A 10 -2.14 -4.98 15.31
C ASN A 10 -2.89 -4.47 14.08
N ILE A 11 -2.30 -3.50 13.37
CA ILE A 11 -2.85 -2.98 12.11
C ILE A 11 -1.77 -3.11 11.04
N VAL A 12 -2.06 -3.87 9.97
CA VAL A 12 -1.17 -4.03 8.82
C VAL A 12 -1.72 -3.22 7.66
N VAL A 13 -0.87 -2.37 7.10
CA VAL A 13 -1.26 -1.46 6.02
C VAL A 13 -0.34 -1.65 4.82
N PRO A 14 -0.86 -2.03 3.65
CA PRO A 14 -0.10 -1.96 2.40
C PRO A 14 0.14 -0.50 2.05
N THR A 15 1.41 -0.08 2.12
CA THR A 15 1.76 1.34 2.22
C THR A 15 2.59 1.81 1.02
N GLY A 16 2.05 2.80 0.31
CA GLY A 16 2.77 3.64 -0.65
C GLY A 16 3.11 5.01 -0.03
N ASN A 17 2.21 5.99 -0.22
CA ASN A 17 2.39 7.37 0.25
C ASN A 17 2.25 7.59 1.77
N PHE A 18 2.11 6.53 2.58
CA PHE A 18 2.07 6.58 4.05
C PHE A 18 0.84 7.24 4.71
N GLY A 19 -0.15 7.69 3.94
CA GLY A 19 -1.36 8.32 4.49
C GLY A 19 -2.17 7.40 5.41
N ASP A 20 -2.46 6.19 4.95
CA ASP A 20 -3.33 5.23 5.65
C ASP A 20 -2.75 4.80 7.00
N ILE A 21 -1.49 4.40 7.03
CA ILE A 21 -0.83 3.99 8.28
C ILE A 21 -0.54 5.19 9.20
N LEU A 22 -0.36 6.39 8.65
CA LEU A 22 -0.28 7.61 9.44
C LEU A 22 -1.63 7.93 10.12
N ALA A 23 -2.75 7.67 9.46
CA ALA A 23 -4.06 7.80 10.10
C ALA A 23 -4.21 6.80 11.26
N ALA A 24 -3.76 5.55 11.08
CA ALA A 24 -3.73 4.56 12.16
C ALA A 24 -2.80 4.97 13.32
N TYR A 25 -1.67 5.61 13.01
CA TYR A 25 -0.80 6.22 14.02
C TYR A 25 -1.53 7.30 14.82
N TYR A 26 -2.20 8.24 14.16
CA TYR A 26 -2.96 9.27 14.89
C TYR A 26 -4.12 8.67 15.70
N ALA A 27 -4.81 7.64 15.19
CA ALA A 27 -5.82 6.94 15.96
C ALA A 27 -5.24 6.33 17.26
N LYS A 28 -4.03 5.76 17.18
CA LYS A 28 -3.29 5.28 18.36
C LYS A 28 -2.98 6.42 19.33
N GLU A 29 -2.46 7.54 18.84
CA GLU A 29 -2.16 8.72 19.67
C GLU A 29 -3.42 9.31 20.33
N MET A 30 -4.59 9.14 19.71
CA MET A 30 -5.90 9.53 20.26
C MET A 30 -6.45 8.55 21.30
N GLY A 31 -5.77 7.42 21.57
CA GLY A 31 -6.14 6.45 22.60
C GLY A 31 -6.71 5.13 22.09
N LEU A 32 -6.74 4.89 20.77
CA LEU A 32 -7.08 3.56 20.24
C LEU A 32 -6.01 2.54 20.70
N PRO A 33 -6.40 1.38 21.28
CA PRO A 33 -5.44 0.40 21.79
C PRO A 33 -4.75 -0.35 20.64
N VAL A 34 -3.78 0.29 20.00
CA VAL A 34 -2.96 -0.32 18.94
C VAL A 34 -1.66 -0.86 19.55
N ASN A 35 -1.42 -2.16 19.37
CA ASN A 35 -0.18 -2.82 19.76
C ASN A 35 0.94 -2.47 18.76
N ARG A 36 0.80 -2.89 17.49
CA ARG A 36 1.77 -2.59 16.42
C ARG A 36 1.13 -2.00 15.17
N LEU A 37 1.91 -1.14 14.51
CA LEU A 37 1.64 -0.61 13.18
C LEU A 37 2.59 -1.28 12.18
N ILE A 38 2.07 -2.14 11.32
CA ILE A 38 2.87 -2.96 10.40
C ILE A 38 2.80 -2.33 9.01
N CYS A 39 3.89 -1.66 8.61
CA CYS A 39 4.06 -1.04 7.31
C CYS A 39 4.53 -2.09 6.28
N ALA A 40 3.62 -2.47 5.38
CA ALA A 40 3.90 -3.44 4.33
C ALA A 40 4.22 -2.74 3.00
N SER A 41 5.46 -2.87 2.52
CA SER A 41 5.91 -2.39 1.21
C SER A 41 5.91 -3.52 0.18
N ASN A 42 5.87 -3.19 -1.11
CA ASN A 42 6.30 -4.13 -2.16
C ASN A 42 7.83 -4.01 -2.35
N GLU A 43 8.37 -4.41 -3.50
CA GLU A 43 9.82 -4.29 -3.77
C GLU A 43 10.37 -2.87 -3.65
N ASN A 44 9.53 -1.84 -3.77
CA ASN A 44 9.87 -0.45 -3.50
C ASN A 44 9.92 -0.18 -1.98
N LYS A 45 10.89 -0.80 -1.32
CA LYS A 45 10.99 -0.95 0.14
C LYS A 45 11.62 0.23 0.90
N VAL A 46 11.48 1.46 0.40
CA VAL A 46 12.08 2.66 1.03
C VAL A 46 11.58 2.87 2.47
N LEU A 47 10.29 2.59 2.73
CA LEU A 47 9.70 2.67 4.07
C LEU A 47 10.16 1.52 4.98
N THR A 48 10.29 0.30 4.43
CA THR A 48 10.83 -0.84 5.18
C THR A 48 12.24 -0.54 5.68
N ASP A 49 13.11 -0.04 4.79
CA ASP A 49 14.48 0.32 5.16
C ASP A 49 14.50 1.43 6.23
N PHE A 50 13.62 2.43 6.12
CA PHE A 50 13.47 3.49 7.12
C PHE A 50 13.06 2.96 8.50
N PHE A 51 12.02 2.12 8.57
CA PHE A 51 11.57 1.54 9.84
C PHE A 51 12.56 0.56 10.45
N ASN A 52 13.47 -0.02 9.67
CA ASN A 52 14.51 -0.90 10.19
C ASN A 52 15.77 -0.13 10.59
N THR A 53 16.22 0.82 9.78
CA THR A 53 17.56 1.45 9.92
C THR A 53 17.53 2.91 10.38
N GLY A 54 16.39 3.60 10.23
CA GLY A 54 16.28 5.06 10.40
C GLY A 54 16.82 5.86 9.21
N VAL A 55 17.24 5.18 8.13
CA VAL A 55 17.71 5.83 6.90
C VAL A 55 16.61 5.81 5.86
N TYR A 56 16.29 6.99 5.31
CA TYR A 56 15.38 7.13 4.19
C TYR A 56 16.18 7.50 2.94
N ASP A 57 16.27 6.61 1.95
CA ASP A 57 17.09 6.80 0.75
C ASP A 57 16.28 6.59 -0.53
N LYS A 58 16.00 7.68 -1.27
CA LYS A 58 15.26 7.63 -2.54
C LYS A 58 16.16 7.34 -3.76
N ARG A 59 17.48 7.21 -3.59
CA ARG A 59 18.45 6.93 -4.68
C ARG A 59 18.42 5.46 -5.07
N ARG A 60 17.28 5.03 -5.59
CA ARG A 60 17.02 3.66 -6.03
C ARG A 60 16.17 3.68 -7.29
N LYS A 61 16.20 2.60 -8.06
CA LYS A 61 15.34 2.47 -9.23
C LYS A 61 13.91 2.18 -8.77
N LEU A 62 12.93 2.80 -9.44
CA LEU A 62 11.54 2.42 -9.28
C LEU A 62 11.32 1.06 -9.95
N ILE A 63 10.70 0.13 -9.22
CA ILE A 63 10.37 -1.19 -9.74
C ILE A 63 8.86 -1.23 -9.99
N MET A 64 8.46 -1.56 -11.21
CA MET A 64 7.06 -1.78 -11.54
C MET A 64 6.62 -3.15 -11.02
N THR A 65 5.62 -3.17 -10.16
CA THR A 65 5.13 -4.40 -9.51
C THR A 65 3.67 -4.69 -9.88
N ILE A 66 3.14 -5.80 -9.36
CA ILE A 66 1.71 -6.12 -9.49
C ILE A 66 0.82 -5.28 -8.56
N SER A 67 1.40 -4.49 -7.66
CA SER A 67 0.69 -3.60 -6.74
C SER A 67 1.09 -2.14 -7.03
N PRO A 68 0.72 -1.60 -8.21
CA PRO A 68 1.32 -0.38 -8.76
C PRO A 68 1.05 0.88 -7.94
N SER A 69 -0.01 0.91 -7.11
CA SER A 69 -0.29 2.07 -6.24
C SER A 69 0.70 2.22 -5.09
N MET A 70 1.56 1.22 -4.88
CA MET A 70 2.65 1.24 -3.89
C MET A 70 4.03 1.45 -4.53
N ASP A 71 4.12 1.55 -5.86
CA ASP A 71 5.38 1.78 -6.58
C ASP A 71 5.82 3.23 -6.42
N ILE A 72 6.49 3.53 -5.30
CA ILE A 72 6.93 4.87 -4.92
C ILE A 72 8.38 4.90 -4.46
N LEU A 73 9.06 6.03 -4.70
CA LEU A 73 10.39 6.33 -4.14
C LEU A 73 10.31 7.34 -2.99
N VAL A 74 9.27 8.19 -3.00
CA VAL A 74 9.06 9.23 -2.01
C VAL A 74 7.65 9.10 -1.47
N SER A 75 7.55 8.90 -0.16
CA SER A 75 6.30 8.85 0.55
C SER A 75 5.95 10.24 1.09
N SER A 76 4.98 10.90 0.46
CA SER A 76 4.66 12.31 0.75
C SER A 76 4.13 12.55 2.17
N ASN A 77 3.44 11.58 2.79
CA ASN A 77 2.89 11.76 4.14
C ASN A 77 3.90 11.45 5.25
N LEU A 78 5.08 10.89 4.93
CA LEU A 78 6.08 10.55 5.95
C LEU A 78 6.61 11.79 6.69
N GLU A 79 6.65 12.95 6.02
CA GLU A 79 7.02 14.24 6.63
C GLU A 79 6.20 14.55 7.90
N ARG A 80 4.91 14.20 7.92
CA ARG A 80 4.05 14.41 9.09
C ARG A 80 4.44 13.51 10.26
N LEU A 81 4.87 12.28 10.00
CA LEU A 81 5.41 11.41 11.04
C LEU A 81 6.74 11.94 11.56
N LEU A 82 7.63 12.42 10.67
CA LEU A 82 8.90 13.03 11.09
C LEU A 82 8.67 14.18 12.07
N TRP A 83 7.70 15.04 11.79
CA TRP A 83 7.31 16.12 12.70
C TRP A 83 6.78 15.60 14.05
N ALA A 84 5.93 14.57 14.05
CA ALA A 84 5.42 14.00 15.30
C ALA A 84 6.55 13.39 16.16
N ILE A 85 7.45 12.61 15.56
CA ILE A 85 8.54 11.93 16.29
C ILE A 85 9.72 12.86 16.61
N SER A 86 9.84 14.01 15.96
CA SER A 86 10.85 15.02 16.26
C SER A 86 10.45 15.98 17.37
N GLU A 87 9.52 15.62 18.28
CA GLU A 87 8.97 16.57 19.27
C GLU A 87 8.41 17.84 18.62
N ARG A 88 7.87 17.72 17.39
CA ARG A 88 7.29 18.85 16.64
C ARG A 88 8.31 19.92 16.25
N GLU A 89 9.61 19.59 16.25
CA GLU A 89 10.70 20.46 15.81
C GLU A 89 10.70 20.72 14.28
N THR A 90 10.05 21.81 13.85
CA THR A 90 9.95 22.18 12.41
C THR A 90 11.31 22.36 11.72
N GLN A 91 12.29 22.94 12.41
CA GLN A 91 13.61 23.19 11.82
C GLN A 91 14.33 21.88 11.47
N LYS A 92 14.25 20.88 12.35
CA LYS A 92 14.81 19.55 12.14
C LYS A 92 14.14 18.82 10.97
N VAL A 93 12.81 18.88 10.87
CA VAL A 93 12.08 18.32 9.73
C VAL A 93 12.52 18.99 8.43
N LYS A 94 12.63 20.32 8.40
CA LYS A 94 13.10 21.08 7.24
C LYS A 94 14.49 20.63 6.79
N GLU A 95 15.42 20.40 7.70
CA GLU A 95 16.76 19.89 7.39
C GLU A 95 16.74 18.49 6.77
N LEU A 96 15.92 17.58 7.31
CA LEU A 96 15.75 16.22 6.75
C LEU A 96 15.16 16.27 5.34
N ILE A 97 14.14 17.10 5.12
CA ILE A 97 13.50 17.26 3.80
C ILE A 97 14.43 17.94 2.80
N ASN A 98 15.23 18.93 3.21
CA ASN A 98 16.26 19.54 2.36
C ASN A 98 17.33 18.52 1.98
N SER A 99 17.81 17.71 2.93
CA SER A 99 18.75 16.61 2.65
C SER A 99 18.17 15.61 1.66
N LEU A 100 16.88 15.25 1.77
CA LEU A 100 16.21 14.40 0.80
C LEU A 100 16.18 15.03 -0.60
N ARG A 101 15.92 16.34 -0.69
CA ARG A 101 15.84 17.08 -1.95
C ARG A 101 17.19 17.16 -2.65
N GLU A 102 18.23 17.55 -1.91
CA GLU A 102 19.57 17.84 -2.43
C GLU A 102 20.42 16.58 -2.59
N LYS A 103 20.44 15.72 -1.57
CA LYS A 103 21.33 14.54 -1.51
C LYS A 103 20.62 13.25 -1.88
N GLY A 104 19.30 13.22 -1.86
CA GLY A 104 18.51 12.02 -2.12
C GLY A 104 18.30 11.10 -0.91
N TYR A 105 18.77 11.48 0.29
CA TYR A 105 18.57 10.68 1.50
C TYR A 105 18.69 11.50 2.77
N TYR A 106 18.23 10.94 3.89
CA TYR A 106 18.52 11.41 5.26
C TYR A 106 18.58 10.25 6.24
N ARG A 107 19.08 10.52 7.45
CA ARG A 107 19.06 9.61 8.59
C ARG A 107 18.48 10.33 9.80
N ILE A 108 17.54 9.71 10.50
CA ILE A 108 17.01 10.23 11.76
C ILE A 108 17.94 9.89 12.93
N GLY A 109 17.92 10.73 13.96
CA GLY A 109 18.66 10.49 15.20
C GLY A 109 18.09 9.34 16.03
N PHE A 110 18.86 8.89 17.02
CA PHE A 110 18.48 7.81 17.92
C PHE A 110 17.15 8.06 18.65
N GLU A 111 16.95 9.26 19.21
CA GLU A 111 15.71 9.61 19.93
C GLU A 111 14.45 9.51 19.05
N MET A 112 14.53 9.96 17.79
CA MET A 112 13.43 9.81 16.85
C MET A 112 13.20 8.35 16.49
N LYS A 113 14.28 7.56 16.38
CA LYS A 113 14.21 6.13 16.06
C LYS A 113 13.54 5.33 17.18
N GLU A 114 13.80 5.64 18.44
CA GLU A 114 13.17 4.99 19.59
C GLU A 114 11.64 5.18 19.60
N LYS A 115 11.14 6.32 19.13
CA LYS A 115 9.70 6.57 18.99
C LYS A 115 9.03 5.75 17.88
N LEU A 116 9.82 5.17 16.97
CA LEU A 116 9.31 4.28 15.93
C LEU A 116 9.22 2.82 16.39
N LYS A 117 9.52 2.51 17.66
CA LYS A 117 9.52 1.13 18.16
C LYS A 117 8.22 0.37 17.93
N ASP A 118 7.08 1.07 17.87
CA ASP A 118 5.77 0.46 17.67
C ASP A 118 5.47 0.15 16.19
N PHE A 119 6.30 0.64 15.28
CA PHE A 119 6.23 0.31 13.87
C PHE A 119 7.05 -0.93 13.56
N TYR A 120 6.54 -1.75 12.65
CA TYR A 120 7.28 -2.80 11.97
C TYR A 120 7.32 -2.49 10.47
N GLY A 121 8.49 -2.58 9.85
CA GLY A 121 8.64 -2.44 8.41
C GLY A 121 8.96 -3.78 7.76
N GLY A 122 8.15 -4.20 6.79
CA GLY A 122 8.43 -5.39 6.00
C GLY A 122 8.03 -5.21 4.54
N PHE A 123 8.56 -6.04 3.67
CA PHE A 123 8.23 -6.01 2.25
C PHE A 123 7.89 -7.40 1.68
N ALA A 124 7.19 -7.42 0.56
CA ALA A 124 6.90 -8.63 -0.21
C ALA A 124 7.32 -8.49 -1.68
N SER A 125 7.89 -9.54 -2.26
CA SER A 125 8.14 -9.64 -3.70
C SER A 125 6.83 -9.89 -4.48
N PRO A 126 6.84 -9.74 -5.83
CA PRO A 126 5.72 -10.13 -6.66
C PRO A 126 5.34 -11.60 -6.46
N GLU A 127 6.32 -12.51 -6.38
CA GLU A 127 6.09 -13.94 -6.18
C GLU A 127 5.41 -14.22 -4.83
N GLU A 128 5.88 -13.60 -3.76
CA GLU A 128 5.26 -13.73 -2.42
C GLU A 128 3.83 -13.18 -2.41
N SER A 129 3.59 -12.09 -3.14
CA SER A 129 2.27 -11.49 -3.29
C SER A 129 1.32 -12.39 -4.10
N ARG A 130 1.77 -12.96 -5.23
CA ARG A 130 1.01 -13.93 -6.02
C ARG A 130 0.67 -15.17 -5.21
N HIS A 131 1.65 -15.69 -4.46
CA HIS A 131 1.45 -16.82 -3.57
C HIS A 131 0.40 -16.51 -2.50
N SER A 132 0.44 -15.30 -1.92
CA SER A 132 -0.54 -14.85 -0.93
C SER A 132 -1.95 -14.75 -1.50
N ILE A 133 -2.11 -14.25 -2.74
CA ILE A 133 -3.42 -14.23 -3.43
C ILE A 133 -3.98 -15.64 -3.55
N LYS A 134 -3.16 -16.57 -4.05
CA LYS A 134 -3.54 -17.97 -4.23
C LYS A 134 -3.90 -18.63 -2.90
N GLU A 135 -3.05 -18.48 -1.89
CA GLU A 135 -3.24 -19.06 -0.56
C GLU A 135 -4.53 -18.57 0.10
N ILE A 136 -4.82 -17.27 0.04
CA ILE A 136 -6.06 -16.70 0.58
C ILE A 136 -7.26 -17.30 -0.15
N PHE A 137 -7.24 -17.31 -1.49
CA PHE A 137 -8.34 -17.85 -2.28
C PHE A 137 -8.57 -19.35 -2.03
N GLU A 138 -7.52 -20.16 -1.95
CA GLU A 138 -7.64 -21.59 -1.69
C GLU A 138 -8.25 -21.89 -0.31
N LYS A 139 -7.87 -21.12 0.72
CA LYS A 139 -8.33 -21.32 2.10
C LYS A 139 -9.73 -20.80 2.38
N SER A 140 -10.12 -19.69 1.79
CA SER A 140 -11.37 -19.00 2.16
C SER A 140 -12.32 -18.71 0.99
N LYS A 141 -11.91 -19.00 -0.25
CA LYS A 141 -12.60 -18.58 -1.48
C LYS A 141 -12.77 -17.07 -1.62
N TYR A 142 -12.07 -16.28 -0.80
CA TYR A 142 -12.02 -14.83 -0.90
C TYR A 142 -10.99 -14.39 -1.93
N LEU A 143 -11.41 -13.56 -2.90
CA LEU A 143 -10.48 -12.91 -3.82
C LEU A 143 -9.90 -11.66 -3.17
N THR A 144 -8.58 -11.60 -3.12
CA THR A 144 -7.85 -10.45 -2.59
C THR A 144 -7.12 -9.73 -3.71
N ASP A 145 -7.00 -8.42 -3.59
CA ASP A 145 -6.23 -7.61 -4.53
C ASP A 145 -4.71 -7.70 -4.21
N PRO A 146 -3.82 -7.37 -5.15
CA PRO A 146 -2.38 -7.50 -4.96
C PRO A 146 -1.82 -6.64 -3.81
N HIS A 147 -2.41 -5.49 -3.48
CA HIS A 147 -1.96 -4.63 -2.38
C HIS A 147 -2.27 -5.30 -1.03
N THR A 148 -3.49 -5.80 -0.86
CA THR A 148 -3.86 -6.57 0.34
C THR A 148 -3.00 -7.84 0.48
N ALA A 149 -2.64 -8.48 -0.63
CA ALA A 149 -1.75 -9.64 -0.63
C ALA A 149 -0.33 -9.32 -0.12
N VAL A 150 0.22 -8.15 -0.46
CA VAL A 150 1.49 -7.65 0.10
C VAL A 150 1.38 -7.54 1.62
N ALA A 151 0.30 -6.94 2.13
CA ALA A 151 0.07 -6.82 3.57
C ALA A 151 -0.03 -8.19 4.26
N TYR A 152 -0.73 -9.15 3.64
CA TYR A 152 -0.82 -10.52 4.16
C TYR A 152 0.54 -11.23 4.21
N ALA A 153 1.34 -11.11 3.15
CA ALA A 153 2.69 -11.67 3.11
C ALA A 153 3.58 -11.09 4.22
N VAL A 154 3.56 -9.77 4.40
CA VAL A 154 4.33 -9.10 5.45
C VAL A 154 3.82 -9.47 6.84
N TYR A 155 2.51 -9.61 7.03
CA TYR A 155 1.94 -10.10 8.29
C TYR A 155 2.44 -11.50 8.65
N LYS A 156 2.48 -12.43 7.68
CA LYS A 156 3.04 -13.77 7.91
C LYS A 156 4.51 -13.74 8.32
N LYS A 157 5.32 -12.87 7.69
CA LYS A 157 6.73 -12.65 8.08
C LYS A 157 6.83 -12.10 9.50
N TYR A 158 6.01 -11.09 9.82
CA TYR A 158 5.94 -10.48 11.14
C TYR A 158 5.64 -11.51 12.25
N ILE A 159 4.63 -12.37 12.07
CA ILE A 159 4.32 -13.43 13.04
C ILE A 159 5.50 -14.39 13.18
N LYS A 160 6.08 -14.83 12.04
CA LYS A 160 7.20 -15.78 12.05
C LYS A 160 8.42 -15.23 12.78
N GLU A 161 8.70 -13.94 12.63
CA GLU A 161 9.86 -13.26 13.22
C GLU A 161 9.66 -12.96 14.71
N THR A 162 8.44 -12.54 15.10
CA THR A 162 8.18 -11.98 16.44
C THR A 162 7.43 -12.91 17.39
N GLY A 163 6.70 -13.90 16.85
CA GLY A 163 5.77 -14.72 17.61
C GLY A 163 4.54 -13.96 18.14
N ASP A 164 4.31 -12.71 17.71
CA ASP A 164 3.16 -11.93 18.17
C ASP A 164 1.85 -12.45 17.56
N MET A 165 0.98 -12.97 18.42
CA MET A 165 -0.33 -13.51 18.09
C MET A 165 -1.48 -12.52 18.38
N THR A 166 -1.18 -11.26 18.67
CA THR A 166 -2.18 -10.20 18.85
C THR A 166 -3.11 -10.16 17.63
N LYS A 167 -4.42 -9.99 17.86
CA LYS A 167 -5.41 -9.92 16.78
C LYS A 167 -5.04 -8.81 15.80
N THR A 168 -5.03 -9.15 14.52
CA THR A 168 -4.53 -8.27 13.46
C THR A 168 -5.62 -7.90 12.49
N VAL A 169 -5.73 -6.60 12.21
CA VAL A 169 -6.53 -6.06 11.11
C VAL A 169 -5.61 -5.80 9.92
N ILE A 170 -5.88 -6.44 8.78
CA ILE A 170 -5.23 -6.13 7.52
C ILE A 170 -6.13 -5.16 6.74
N VAL A 171 -5.60 -4.00 6.38
CA VAL A 171 -6.33 -3.01 5.60
C VAL A 171 -6.39 -3.44 4.14
N ALA A 172 -7.58 -3.82 3.68
CA ALA A 172 -7.82 -4.12 2.27
C ALA A 172 -8.12 -2.83 1.50
N THR A 173 -7.13 -2.34 0.74
CA THR A 173 -7.17 -0.98 0.15
C THR A 173 -7.83 -0.91 -1.22
N ALA A 174 -8.05 -2.04 -1.88
CA ALA A 174 -8.71 -2.08 -3.17
C ALA A 174 -9.62 -3.31 -3.33
N SER A 175 -10.62 -3.16 -4.19
CA SER A 175 -11.37 -4.30 -4.71
C SER A 175 -10.47 -5.13 -5.65
N PRO A 176 -10.52 -6.48 -5.60
CA PRO A 176 -9.77 -7.33 -6.53
C PRO A 176 -10.16 -7.06 -8.00
N PHE A 177 -11.39 -6.62 -8.26
CA PHE A 177 -11.88 -6.30 -9.61
C PHE A 177 -11.17 -5.11 -10.27
N LYS A 178 -10.36 -4.33 -9.51
CA LYS A 178 -9.51 -3.28 -10.09
C LYS A 178 -8.22 -3.83 -10.71
N PHE A 179 -7.87 -5.08 -10.42
CA PHE A 179 -6.58 -5.69 -10.78
C PHE A 179 -6.79 -7.12 -11.33
N THR A 180 -7.77 -7.27 -12.23
CA THR A 180 -8.32 -8.57 -12.64
C THR A 180 -7.23 -9.55 -13.10
N LYS A 181 -6.33 -9.10 -13.99
CA LYS A 181 -5.20 -9.90 -14.49
C LYS A 181 -4.29 -10.37 -13.37
N SER A 182 -3.81 -9.46 -12.52
CA SER A 182 -2.89 -9.79 -11.43
C SER A 182 -3.51 -10.77 -10.42
N VAL A 183 -4.80 -10.62 -10.11
CA VAL A 183 -5.51 -11.54 -9.22
C VAL A 183 -5.67 -12.91 -9.88
N MET A 184 -6.23 -12.95 -11.09
CA MET A 184 -6.61 -14.20 -11.74
C MET A 184 -5.40 -15.02 -12.17
N GLU A 185 -4.35 -14.39 -12.73
CA GLU A 185 -3.12 -15.11 -13.11
C GLU A 185 -2.39 -15.71 -11.89
N SER A 186 -2.58 -15.14 -10.70
CA SER A 186 -2.01 -15.66 -9.45
C SER A 186 -2.73 -16.91 -8.98
N ILE A 187 -4.02 -17.05 -9.30
CA ILE A 187 -4.82 -18.24 -8.97
C ILE A 187 -4.52 -19.37 -9.95
N ASP A 188 -4.56 -19.06 -11.25
CA ASP A 188 -4.30 -20.02 -12.32
C ASP A 188 -3.67 -19.31 -13.53
N GLY A 189 -2.51 -19.79 -13.97
CA GLY A 189 -1.76 -19.23 -15.09
C GLY A 189 -2.52 -19.24 -16.42
N ARG A 190 -3.57 -20.06 -16.57
CA ARG A 190 -4.42 -20.06 -17.78
C ARG A 190 -5.09 -18.71 -18.05
N TYR A 191 -5.31 -17.90 -17.01
CA TYR A 191 -5.97 -16.60 -17.13
C TYR A 191 -5.06 -15.49 -17.66
N LYS A 192 -3.75 -15.72 -17.78
CA LYS A 192 -2.78 -14.73 -18.26
C LYS A 192 -3.12 -14.15 -19.64
N LYS A 193 -3.80 -14.92 -20.48
CA LYS A 193 -4.17 -14.52 -21.85
C LYS A 193 -5.58 -13.93 -21.98
N SER A 194 -6.36 -13.90 -20.89
CA SER A 194 -7.72 -13.34 -20.94
C SER A 194 -7.72 -11.83 -20.86
N ASP A 195 -8.73 -11.23 -21.49
CA ASP A 195 -9.00 -9.80 -21.40
C ASP A 195 -9.60 -9.42 -20.02
N ASP A 196 -9.40 -8.18 -19.59
CA ASP A 196 -9.89 -7.70 -18.29
C ASP A 196 -11.42 -7.85 -18.15
N PHE A 197 -12.21 -7.64 -19.21
CA PHE A 197 -13.67 -7.78 -19.15
C PHE A 197 -14.12 -9.23 -19.00
N GLU A 198 -13.47 -10.17 -19.69
CA GLU A 198 -13.70 -11.61 -19.49
C GLU A 198 -13.35 -12.04 -18.07
N LEU A 199 -12.27 -11.48 -17.50
CA LEU A 199 -11.83 -11.81 -16.16
C LEU A 199 -12.82 -11.30 -15.10
N ILE A 200 -13.45 -10.15 -15.30
CA ILE A 200 -14.51 -9.66 -14.40
C ILE A 200 -15.64 -10.67 -14.27
N GLU A 201 -16.14 -11.21 -15.40
CA GLU A 201 -17.21 -12.22 -15.39
C GLU A 201 -16.75 -13.49 -14.69
N LYS A 202 -15.56 -14.00 -15.03
CA LYS A 202 -14.98 -15.19 -14.38
C LYS A 202 -14.75 -14.99 -12.88
N MET A 203 -14.32 -13.82 -12.44
CA MET A 203 -14.15 -13.49 -11.02
C MET A 203 -15.49 -13.54 -10.28
N SER A 204 -16.56 -13.03 -10.90
CA SER A 204 -17.92 -13.10 -10.36
C SER A 204 -18.38 -14.55 -10.22
N ASP A 205 -18.18 -15.37 -11.27
CA ASP A 205 -18.54 -16.79 -11.26
C ASP A 205 -17.76 -17.59 -10.20
N LEU A 206 -16.45 -17.35 -10.08
CA LEU A 206 -15.58 -18.05 -9.12
C LEU A 206 -15.94 -17.74 -7.67
N THR A 207 -16.40 -16.53 -7.37
CA THR A 207 -16.69 -16.08 -6.01
C THR A 207 -18.16 -16.10 -5.65
N GLN A 208 -19.05 -16.24 -6.65
CA GLN A 208 -20.49 -16.03 -6.48
C GLN A 208 -20.82 -14.61 -5.96
N ILE A 209 -19.92 -13.65 -6.19
CA ILE A 209 -20.11 -12.23 -5.82
C ILE A 209 -20.43 -11.47 -7.10
N PRO A 210 -21.53 -10.69 -7.15
CA PRO A 210 -21.89 -9.94 -8.34
C PRO A 210 -20.85 -8.89 -8.68
N THR A 211 -20.63 -8.68 -9.98
CA THR A 211 -19.79 -7.57 -10.47
C THR A 211 -20.24 -6.23 -9.86
N PRO A 212 -19.30 -5.46 -9.27
CA PRO A 212 -19.61 -4.16 -8.67
C PRO A 212 -20.29 -3.21 -9.66
N SER A 213 -21.33 -2.51 -9.19
CA SER A 213 -22.16 -1.63 -10.03
C SER A 213 -21.35 -0.55 -10.77
N GLY A 214 -20.28 -0.02 -10.16
CA GLY A 214 -19.45 1.02 -10.74
C GLY A 214 -18.66 0.59 -11.98
N ILE A 215 -18.35 -0.70 -12.12
CA ILE A 215 -17.63 -1.26 -13.28
C ILE A 215 -18.51 -2.12 -14.17
N ARG A 216 -19.75 -2.39 -13.75
CA ARG A 216 -20.73 -3.10 -14.56
C ARG A 216 -20.95 -2.34 -15.87
N ASP A 217 -20.85 -3.05 -16.98
CA ASP A 217 -20.97 -2.52 -18.34
C ASP A 217 -19.98 -1.40 -18.70
N ILE A 218 -18.89 -1.20 -17.94
CA ILE A 218 -17.94 -0.11 -18.23
C ILE A 218 -17.31 -0.23 -19.61
N GLY A 219 -17.10 -1.46 -20.11
CA GLY A 219 -16.63 -1.72 -21.47
C GLY A 219 -17.62 -1.35 -22.58
N LYS A 220 -18.91 -1.17 -22.25
CA LYS A 220 -19.96 -0.72 -23.20
C LYS A 220 -20.15 0.80 -23.18
N LYS A 221 -19.55 1.52 -22.24
CA LYS A 221 -19.71 2.97 -22.11
C LYS A 221 -18.81 3.71 -23.11
N PRO A 222 -19.27 4.85 -23.67
CA PRO A 222 -18.44 5.63 -24.57
C PRO A 222 -17.26 6.27 -23.83
N ILE A 223 -16.08 6.24 -24.44
CA ILE A 223 -14.90 6.96 -23.95
C ILE A 223 -15.15 8.46 -24.10
N ARG A 224 -15.21 9.19 -22.97
CA ARG A 224 -15.46 10.64 -22.93
C ARG A 224 -14.20 11.48 -23.12
N HIS A 225 -13.08 11.02 -22.55
CA HIS A 225 -11.80 11.73 -22.59
C HIS A 225 -10.95 11.18 -23.74
N LYS A 226 -10.93 11.90 -24.86
CA LYS A 226 -10.18 11.52 -26.07
C LYS A 226 -8.98 12.43 -26.37
N MET A 227 -8.83 13.51 -25.60
CA MET A 227 -7.75 14.46 -25.77
C MET A 227 -6.44 13.86 -25.29
N VAL A 228 -5.43 13.89 -26.14
CA VAL A 228 -4.05 13.51 -25.86
C VAL A 228 -3.19 14.70 -26.24
N CYS A 229 -2.25 15.08 -25.39
CA CYS A 229 -1.33 16.19 -25.65
C CYS A 229 0.02 15.90 -25.03
N GLU A 230 1.05 16.57 -25.56
CA GLU A 230 2.37 16.55 -24.96
C GLU A 230 2.40 17.39 -23.67
N LYS A 231 3.42 17.18 -22.86
CA LYS A 231 3.56 17.83 -21.54
C LYS A 231 3.56 19.36 -21.68
N GLU A 232 4.20 19.87 -22.72
CA GLU A 232 4.35 21.30 -23.02
C GLU A 232 3.01 21.95 -23.42
N GLU A 233 2.08 21.15 -23.96
CA GLU A 233 0.78 21.59 -24.44
C GLU A 233 -0.30 21.58 -23.34
N MET A 234 -0.01 20.98 -22.19
CA MET A 234 -0.98 20.75 -21.11
C MET A 234 -1.68 22.04 -20.67
N ARG A 235 -0.95 23.16 -20.56
CA ARG A 235 -1.54 24.45 -20.20
C ARG A 235 -2.56 24.89 -21.24
N THR A 236 -2.18 24.86 -22.51
CA THR A 236 -3.04 25.27 -23.64
C THR A 236 -4.29 24.39 -23.69
N LYS A 237 -4.14 23.07 -23.57
CA LYS A 237 -5.26 22.13 -23.59
C LYS A 237 -6.23 22.28 -22.43
N ILE A 238 -5.73 22.60 -21.24
CA ILE A 238 -6.61 22.91 -20.10
C ILE A 238 -7.37 24.21 -20.38
N THR A 239 -6.72 25.24 -20.93
CA THR A 239 -7.41 26.48 -21.32
C THR A 239 -8.53 26.21 -22.32
N GLU A 240 -8.27 25.41 -23.37
CA GLU A 240 -9.28 25.01 -24.37
C GLU A 240 -10.51 24.29 -23.77
N ILE A 241 -10.38 23.63 -22.61
CA ILE A 241 -11.50 22.95 -21.93
C ILE A 241 -12.32 23.92 -21.07
N LEU A 242 -11.69 24.99 -20.58
CA LEU A 242 -12.29 25.94 -19.64
C LEU A 242 -12.99 27.12 -20.34
N GLU A 243 -12.64 27.39 -21.59
CA GLU A 243 -13.31 28.37 -22.48
C GLU A 243 -14.60 27.81 -23.10
#